data_AF-A5KSV9-F1
#
_entry.id   AF-A5KSV9-F1
#
_cell.length_a   1.000
_cell.length_b   1.000
_cell.length_c   1.000
_cell.angle_alpha   90.00
_cell.angle_beta   90.00
_cell.angle_gamma   90.00
#
_symmetry.space_group_name_H-M   'P 1'
#
loop_
_entity.id
_entity.type
_entity.pdbx_description
1 polymer ?
#
loop_
_entity_poly.entity_id
_entity_poly.type
_entity_poly.pdbx_seq_one_letter_code
_entity_poly.pdbx_strand_id
1 'polypeptide(L)'
;GTSTRVHDLSKDALQKVLYGTGTQKYTVSLGLGRHFDTTYEGVVPNLERRHKETDSDFMRRDIERFMRERECHACKGARLKPVVLAVTVHGLNIMEICRLGVEGAFDLFKNKMQLTNEEQFIATQIFREITARLGFMSNVGLNYLELSRAANTLSGGEAQRIRLATQIGSGLQGVLYVLDEPSIGLHQRDNDRLITTLKHLRNLGNTVLVVEHDEDTIRSADYLLDIGPGAGVHGGKVVAAGTPDEVAANRDSITGRYLSGKEAIPVPKKRRDRRSDRQLIIRGAAEHNLKGIDVAFPLGVMTVVSGVSGSGKSTLVNDILAKELAARLHRAHEVAGKHENIEGIEHLDKVIVIDQSPIGRTPRSNPATYTGVFTPMRELFASTPEANIRGYKAGRFSFNVKGGRCENCQGDGVIKIEMHFLPDVYVTCQECKGKRYNREALEIKYKEKTIADVLDMTVEQAAEFFTNVPAISRKLTTLVEVGLGYITLGQPATTFSGGEAQRIKLATELSRRATGKTLYILDEPTTGLHSADVKRLLHILQALVSSGNSMVVIEHNLDVIKNADHVIDMGPEGGHAGGYVVAEGTPEEIVKVKNSFTGHYLKELV
;
A
#
# COMPACT_ATOMS: atom_id res chain seq x y z
N GLY A 1 -45.57 4.20 8.19
CA GLY A 1 -44.72 5.29 7.69
C GLY A 1 -44.12 4.84 6.39
N THR A 2 -44.50 5.45 5.29
CA THR A 2 -43.92 5.20 3.96
C THR A 2 -42.50 5.74 3.95
N SER A 3 -41.50 4.86 3.86
CA SER A 3 -40.10 5.27 3.71
C SER A 3 -39.86 5.71 2.27
N THR A 4 -39.93 7.01 2.00
CA THR A 4 -39.53 7.58 0.71
C THR A 4 -38.02 7.48 0.55
N ARG A 5 -37.52 7.06 -0.62
CA ARG A 5 -36.08 7.05 -0.90
C ARG A 5 -35.59 8.50 -1.02
N VAL A 6 -34.37 8.77 -0.59
CA VAL A 6 -33.80 10.14 -0.63
C VAL A 6 -33.83 10.73 -2.05
N HIS A 7 -33.59 9.90 -3.07
CA HIS A 7 -33.66 10.29 -4.49
C HIS A 7 -35.05 10.82 -4.90
N ASP A 8 -36.12 10.36 -4.24
CA ASP A 8 -37.50 10.72 -4.58
C ASP A 8 -38.00 11.93 -3.77
N LEU A 9 -37.17 12.51 -2.91
CA LEU A 9 -37.50 13.74 -2.17
C LEU A 9 -37.43 14.97 -3.08
N SER A 10 -38.32 15.94 -2.84
CA SER A 10 -38.23 17.24 -3.51
C SER A 10 -36.96 17.98 -3.09
N LYS A 11 -36.39 18.80 -3.99
CA LYS A 11 -35.20 19.62 -3.69
C LYS A 11 -35.40 20.51 -2.47
N ASP A 12 -36.60 21.06 -2.28
CA ASP A 12 -36.96 21.88 -1.11
C ASP A 12 -36.95 21.06 0.20
N ALA A 13 -37.53 19.86 0.19
CA ALA A 13 -37.50 18.99 1.36
C ALA A 13 -36.06 18.59 1.73
N LEU A 14 -35.24 18.26 0.73
CA LEU A 14 -33.83 17.93 0.94
C LEU A 14 -33.04 19.14 1.47
N GLN A 15 -33.29 20.34 0.93
CA GLN A 15 -32.66 21.58 1.39
C GLN A 15 -32.99 21.85 2.87
N LYS A 16 -34.26 21.69 3.28
CA LYS A 16 -34.69 21.87 4.67
C LYS A 16 -34.04 20.88 5.62
N VAL A 17 -33.87 19.63 5.20
CA VAL A 17 -33.16 18.61 6.00
C VAL A 17 -31.68 18.95 6.12
N LEU A 18 -31.01 19.30 5.02
CA LEU A 18 -29.56 19.49 5.01
C LEU A 18 -29.12 20.83 5.62
N TYR A 19 -29.83 21.91 5.35
CA TYR A 19 -29.42 23.28 5.70
C TYR A 19 -30.39 24.00 6.64
N GLY A 20 -31.41 23.28 7.12
CA GLY A 20 -32.32 23.77 8.13
C GLY A 20 -33.50 24.52 7.57
N THR A 21 -34.34 25.01 8.48
CA THR A 21 -35.66 25.59 8.19
C THR A 21 -35.66 27.12 8.36
N GLY A 22 -34.47 27.72 8.43
CA GLY A 22 -34.29 29.15 8.67
C GLY A 22 -34.87 29.56 10.03
N THR A 23 -35.86 30.44 10.02
CA THR A 23 -36.48 31.04 11.21
C THR A 23 -37.67 30.25 11.77
N GLN A 24 -38.10 29.18 11.10
CA GLN A 24 -39.22 28.36 11.56
C GLN A 24 -38.86 27.65 12.88
N LYS A 25 -39.67 27.88 13.92
CA LYS A 25 -39.52 27.26 15.23
C LYS A 25 -40.32 25.97 15.32
N TYR A 26 -39.76 24.98 16.00
CA TYR A 26 -40.38 23.72 16.34
C TYR A 26 -40.34 23.53 17.84
N THR A 27 -41.46 23.09 18.41
CA THR A 27 -41.51 22.68 19.81
C THR A 27 -41.06 21.24 19.91
N VAL A 28 -39.87 21.02 20.49
CA VAL A 28 -39.31 19.68 20.69
C VAL A 28 -39.67 19.19 22.10
N SER A 29 -40.24 17.98 22.19
CA SER A 29 -40.51 17.33 23.47
C SER A 29 -39.32 16.45 23.88
N LEU A 30 -38.80 16.67 25.09
CA LEU A 30 -37.68 15.90 25.65
C LEU A 30 -38.15 14.74 26.56
N GLY A 31 -39.46 14.51 26.64
CA GLY A 31 -40.07 13.64 27.67
C GLY A 31 -40.23 14.36 29.01
N LEU A 32 -40.99 13.75 29.95
CA LEU A 32 -41.31 14.29 31.28
C LEU A 32 -42.01 15.68 31.28
N GLY A 33 -42.78 15.99 30.23
CA GLY A 33 -43.53 17.25 30.10
C GLY A 33 -42.66 18.49 29.82
N ARG A 34 -41.37 18.32 29.50
CA ARG A 34 -40.47 19.42 29.13
C ARG A 34 -40.53 19.66 27.62
N HIS A 35 -40.80 20.91 27.28
CA HIS A 35 -40.83 21.40 25.90
C HIS A 35 -39.91 22.62 25.78
N PHE A 36 -39.24 22.74 24.64
CA PHE A 36 -38.53 23.96 24.28
C PHE A 36 -38.70 24.23 22.79
N ASP A 37 -38.74 25.51 22.45
CA ASP A 37 -38.81 25.95 21.05
C ASP A 37 -37.39 26.11 20.51
N THR A 38 -37.12 25.48 19.38
CA THR A 38 -35.83 25.56 18.70
C THR A 38 -36.00 25.65 17.20
N THR A 39 -35.04 26.24 16.51
CA THR A 39 -34.96 26.19 15.05
C THR A 39 -34.14 24.98 14.64
N TYR A 40 -34.53 24.34 13.55
CA TYR A 40 -33.71 23.26 13.00
C TYR A 40 -32.60 23.87 12.13
N GLU A 41 -31.35 23.79 12.61
CA GLU A 41 -30.18 24.35 11.93
C GLU A 41 -29.75 23.57 10.68
N GLY A 42 -30.25 22.34 10.50
CA GLY A 42 -29.87 21.45 9.40
C GLY A 42 -28.70 20.53 9.75
N VAL A 43 -28.59 19.42 9.02
CA VAL A 43 -27.51 18.44 9.23
C VAL A 43 -26.12 19.03 8.95
N VAL A 44 -25.95 19.77 7.85
CA VAL A 44 -24.64 20.28 7.42
C VAL A 44 -24.11 21.36 8.39
N PRO A 45 -24.88 22.43 8.71
CA PRO A 45 -24.41 23.43 9.67
C PRO A 45 -24.17 22.86 11.07
N ASN A 46 -24.96 21.86 11.49
CA ASN A 46 -24.74 21.17 12.76
C ASN A 46 -23.36 20.48 12.81
N LEU A 47 -23.00 19.75 11.76
CA LEU A 47 -21.72 19.05 11.67
C LEU A 47 -20.55 20.04 11.60
N GLU A 48 -20.65 21.09 10.77
CA GLU A 48 -19.63 22.13 10.66
C GLU A 48 -19.38 22.84 12.01
N ARG A 49 -20.45 23.23 12.70
CA ARG A 49 -20.36 23.87 14.01
C ARG A 49 -19.74 22.94 15.05
N ARG A 50 -20.19 21.68 15.12
CA ARG A 50 -19.65 20.69 16.06
C ARG A 50 -18.18 20.37 15.80
N HIS A 51 -17.75 20.31 14.55
CA HIS A 51 -16.33 20.12 14.19
C HIS A 51 -15.47 21.28 14.71
N LYS A 52 -15.96 22.52 14.53
CA LYS A 52 -15.26 23.74 14.92
C LYS A 52 -15.22 23.96 16.44
N GLU A 53 -16.31 23.63 17.14
CA GLU A 53 -16.48 23.90 18.58
C GLU A 53 -16.02 22.76 19.48
N THR A 54 -15.81 21.54 18.96
CA THR A 54 -15.42 20.41 19.80
C THR A 54 -13.93 20.47 20.19
N ASP A 55 -13.65 20.28 21.48
CA ASP A 55 -12.29 20.04 22.00
C ASP A 55 -11.87 18.56 21.90
N SER A 56 -12.78 17.67 21.47
CA SER A 56 -12.50 16.23 21.38
C SER A 56 -11.96 15.86 20.01
N ASP A 57 -10.70 15.42 19.95
CA ASP A 57 -10.10 14.88 18.73
C ASP A 57 -10.87 13.68 18.17
N PHE A 58 -11.48 12.87 19.04
CA PHE A 58 -12.32 11.74 18.61
C PHE A 58 -13.53 12.23 17.83
N MET A 59 -14.26 13.20 18.39
CA MET A 59 -15.45 13.78 17.75
C MET A 59 -15.09 14.46 16.44
N ARG A 60 -13.97 15.20 16.43
CA ARG A 60 -13.47 15.89 15.24
C ARG A 60 -13.20 14.90 14.10
N ARG A 61 -12.47 13.81 14.38
CA ARG A 61 -12.18 12.74 13.41
C ARG A 61 -13.42 12.00 12.93
N ASP A 62 -14.42 11.83 13.77
CA ASP A 62 -15.68 11.16 13.38
C ASP A 62 -16.47 12.03 12.39
N ILE A 63 -16.52 13.34 12.61
CA ILE A 63 -17.18 14.30 11.71
C ILE A 63 -16.41 14.44 10.39
N GLU A 64 -15.07 14.44 10.44
CA GLU A 64 -14.20 14.56 9.25
C GLU A 64 -14.48 13.48 8.18
N ARG A 65 -15.06 12.33 8.55
CA ARG A 65 -15.46 11.28 7.60
C ARG A 65 -16.55 11.73 6.62
N PHE A 66 -17.33 12.75 6.98
CA PHE A 66 -18.36 13.34 6.12
C PHE A 66 -17.87 14.59 5.39
N MET A 67 -16.61 14.98 5.59
CA MET A 67 -16.01 16.16 5.00
C MET A 67 -15.08 15.79 3.86
N ARG A 68 -14.85 16.73 2.93
CA ARG A 68 -13.86 16.58 1.86
C ARG A 68 -13.00 17.84 1.82
N GLU A 69 -11.71 17.65 1.62
CA GLU A 69 -10.81 18.76 1.33
C GLU A 69 -11.21 19.43 0.01
N ARG A 70 -11.25 20.76 0.03
CA ARG A 70 -11.52 21.60 -1.14
C ARG A 70 -10.44 22.66 -1.25
N GLU A 71 -10.22 23.15 -2.46
CA GLU A 71 -9.34 24.29 -2.66
C GLU A 71 -9.83 25.49 -1.86
N CYS A 72 -8.92 26.10 -1.11
CA CYS A 72 -9.22 27.30 -0.34
C CYS A 72 -9.69 28.43 -1.29
N HIS A 73 -10.84 29.03 -1.02
CA HIS A 73 -11.37 30.13 -1.83
C HIS A 73 -10.46 31.37 -1.86
N ALA A 74 -9.69 31.61 -0.79
CA ALA A 74 -8.85 32.80 -0.68
C ALA A 74 -7.54 32.69 -1.49
N CYS A 75 -6.83 31.56 -1.39
CA CYS A 75 -5.55 31.38 -2.08
C CYS A 75 -5.65 30.47 -3.32
N LYS A 76 -6.82 29.89 -3.62
CA LYS A 76 -7.04 28.95 -4.72
C LYS A 76 -6.01 27.81 -4.74
N GLY A 77 -5.77 27.24 -3.55
CA GLY A 77 -4.79 26.18 -3.34
C GLY A 77 -3.32 26.60 -3.37
N ALA A 78 -3.00 27.88 -3.58
CA ALA A 78 -1.61 28.37 -3.67
C ALA A 78 -0.90 28.46 -2.31
N ARG A 79 -1.62 28.37 -1.18
CA ARG A 79 -1.09 28.42 0.20
C ARG A 79 -0.37 29.72 0.61
N LEU A 80 -0.21 30.68 -0.30
CA LEU A 80 0.47 31.95 -0.09
C LEU A 80 -0.49 33.14 -0.19
N LYS A 81 -0.09 34.26 0.42
CA LYS A 81 -0.82 35.53 0.34
C LYS A 81 -0.78 36.10 -1.09
N PRO A 82 -1.81 36.82 -1.56
CA PRO A 82 -1.82 37.44 -2.88
C PRO A 82 -0.61 38.34 -3.17
N VAL A 83 -0.12 39.08 -2.17
CA VAL A 83 1.07 39.95 -2.31
C VAL A 83 2.35 39.15 -2.61
N VAL A 84 2.46 37.91 -2.10
CA VAL A 84 3.59 37.03 -2.40
C VAL A 84 3.46 36.45 -3.81
N LEU A 85 2.24 36.10 -4.23
CA LEU A 85 1.96 35.59 -5.58
C LEU A 85 2.11 36.65 -6.67
N ALA A 86 2.08 37.94 -6.31
CA ALA A 86 2.35 39.03 -7.24
C ALA A 86 3.84 39.15 -7.62
N VAL A 87 4.75 38.54 -6.83
CA VAL A 87 6.17 38.47 -7.16
C VAL A 87 6.39 37.38 -8.20
N THR A 88 6.93 37.76 -9.35
CA THR A 88 7.17 36.85 -10.48
C THR A 88 8.64 36.84 -10.88
N VAL A 89 9.09 35.69 -11.38
CA VAL A 89 10.36 35.51 -12.08
C VAL A 89 10.01 35.05 -13.49
N HIS A 90 10.40 35.83 -14.51
CA HIS A 90 10.07 35.54 -15.90
C HIS A 90 8.55 35.38 -16.15
N GLY A 91 7.74 36.21 -15.48
CA GLY A 91 6.28 36.21 -15.60
C GLY A 91 5.55 35.09 -14.85
N LEU A 92 6.27 34.22 -14.14
CA LEU A 92 5.70 33.15 -13.33
C LEU A 92 5.90 33.41 -11.84
N ASN A 93 4.86 33.24 -11.03
CA ASN A 93 4.98 33.28 -9.58
C ASN A 93 5.51 31.95 -9.01
N ILE A 94 5.93 31.98 -7.74
CA ILE A 94 6.50 30.80 -7.07
C ILE A 94 5.61 29.56 -7.14
N MET A 95 4.29 29.71 -7.03
CA MET A 95 3.38 28.57 -7.05
C MET A 95 3.09 28.06 -8.46
N GLU A 96 3.14 28.91 -9.47
CA GLU A 96 3.08 28.49 -10.87
C GLU A 96 4.29 27.63 -11.22
N ILE A 97 5.49 28.02 -10.76
CA ILE A 97 6.70 27.20 -10.90
C ILE A 97 6.54 25.88 -10.12
N CYS A 98 6.05 25.93 -8.88
CA CYS A 98 5.87 24.71 -8.09
C CYS A 98 4.81 23.75 -8.64
N ARG A 99 3.85 24.23 -9.43
CA ARG A 99 2.85 23.38 -10.11
C ARG A 99 3.39 22.69 -11.36
N LEU A 100 4.57 23.07 -11.83
CA LEU A 100 5.24 22.33 -12.90
C LEU A 100 5.69 20.96 -12.38
N GLY A 101 5.61 19.96 -13.25
CA GLY A 101 6.33 18.70 -13.05
C GLY A 101 7.85 18.95 -13.03
N VAL A 102 8.61 18.07 -12.37
CA VAL A 102 10.08 18.16 -12.29
C VAL A 102 10.72 18.40 -13.66
N GLU A 103 10.27 17.71 -14.70
CA GLU A 103 10.79 17.89 -16.07
C GLU A 103 10.49 19.29 -16.62
N GLY A 104 9.26 19.77 -16.43
CA GLY A 104 8.86 21.11 -16.87
C GLY A 104 9.63 22.22 -16.13
N ALA A 105 9.86 22.04 -14.84
CA ALA A 105 10.69 22.95 -14.04
C ALA A 105 12.16 22.89 -14.48
N PHE A 106 12.69 21.70 -14.76
CA PHE A 106 14.08 21.52 -15.21
C PHE A 106 14.32 22.25 -16.53
N ASP A 107 13.44 22.06 -17.51
CA ASP A 107 13.51 22.73 -18.80
C ASP A 107 13.33 24.26 -18.67
N LEU A 108 12.46 24.71 -17.75
CA LEU A 108 12.28 26.13 -17.45
C LEU A 108 13.60 26.79 -17.02
N PHE A 109 14.25 26.26 -15.98
CA PHE A 109 15.47 26.84 -15.42
C PHE A 109 16.69 26.64 -16.30
N LYS A 110 16.76 25.55 -17.07
CA LYS A 110 17.91 25.23 -17.91
C LYS A 110 17.90 25.94 -19.26
N ASN A 111 16.74 26.03 -19.91
CA ASN A 111 16.66 26.41 -21.32
C ASN A 111 15.77 27.64 -21.59
N LYS A 112 14.71 27.85 -20.81
CA LYS A 112 13.67 28.85 -21.15
C LYS A 112 13.80 30.18 -20.41
N MET A 113 14.42 30.22 -19.23
CA MET A 113 14.59 31.47 -18.48
C MET A 113 15.63 32.38 -19.13
N GLN A 114 15.18 33.54 -19.61
CA GLN A 114 16.05 34.61 -20.07
C GLN A 114 16.21 35.64 -18.95
N LEU A 115 17.43 35.80 -18.47
CA LEU A 115 17.77 36.77 -17.42
C LEU A 115 18.59 37.92 -18.02
N THR A 116 18.47 39.10 -17.43
CA THR A 116 19.40 40.20 -17.69
C THR A 116 20.79 39.86 -17.15
N ASN A 117 21.83 40.57 -17.60
CA ASN A 117 23.21 40.32 -17.12
C ASN A 117 23.35 40.47 -15.59
N GLU A 118 22.64 41.43 -14.99
CA GLU A 118 22.66 41.66 -13.54
C GLU A 118 21.97 40.52 -12.78
N GLU A 119 20.78 40.11 -13.23
CA GLU A 119 20.06 38.97 -12.65
C GLU A 119 20.84 37.68 -12.80
N GLN A 120 21.46 37.45 -13.97
CA GLN A 120 22.27 36.27 -14.21
C GLN A 120 23.47 36.23 -13.27
N PHE A 121 24.14 37.36 -13.03
CA PHE A 121 25.24 37.42 -12.07
C PHE A 121 24.82 37.01 -10.64
N ILE A 122 23.66 37.47 -10.18
CA ILE A 122 23.12 37.13 -8.84
C ILE A 122 22.64 35.68 -8.79
N ALA A 123 21.92 35.24 -9.82
CA ALA A 123 21.18 33.98 -9.81
C ALA A 123 21.99 32.76 -10.26
N THR A 124 23.17 32.94 -10.87
CA THR A 124 23.97 31.84 -11.45
C THR A 124 24.13 30.66 -10.49
N GLN A 125 24.54 30.92 -9.25
CA GLN A 125 24.77 29.84 -8.27
C GLN A 125 23.48 29.15 -7.83
N ILE A 126 22.40 29.93 -7.68
CA ILE A 126 21.07 29.43 -7.30
C ILE A 126 20.49 28.56 -8.42
N PHE A 127 20.60 29.01 -9.68
CA PHE A 127 20.09 28.28 -10.84
C PHE A 127 20.86 26.98 -11.07
N ARG A 128 22.17 27.00 -10.84
CA ARG A 128 23.00 25.79 -10.88
C ARG A 128 22.52 24.76 -9.86
N GLU A 129 22.22 25.19 -8.64
CA GLU A 129 21.72 24.31 -7.57
C GLU A 129 20.31 23.77 -7.86
N ILE A 130 19.38 24.63 -8.32
CA ILE A 130 18.02 24.23 -8.70
C ILE A 130 18.07 23.22 -9.85
N THR A 131 18.82 23.52 -10.90
CA THR A 131 18.93 22.65 -12.09
C THR A 131 19.56 21.30 -11.72
N ALA A 132 20.58 21.29 -10.85
CA ALA A 132 21.18 20.05 -10.37
C ALA A 132 20.16 19.19 -9.60
N ARG A 133 19.42 19.77 -8.64
CA ARG A 133 18.42 19.04 -7.84
C ARG A 133 17.27 18.49 -8.69
N LEU A 134 16.76 19.29 -9.62
CA LEU A 134 15.73 18.84 -10.56
C LEU A 134 16.25 17.73 -11.47
N GLY A 135 17.51 17.82 -11.92
CA GLY A 135 18.18 16.76 -12.67
C GLY A 135 18.30 15.45 -11.87
N PHE A 136 18.65 15.52 -10.57
CA PHE A 136 18.70 14.32 -9.72
C PHE A 136 17.32 13.69 -9.54
N MET A 137 16.27 14.48 -9.32
CA MET A 137 14.89 13.98 -9.27
C MET A 137 14.47 13.32 -10.59
N SER A 138 14.88 13.89 -11.71
CA SER A 138 14.63 13.35 -13.04
C SER A 138 15.31 11.99 -13.27
N ASN A 139 16.57 11.88 -12.86
CA ASN A 139 17.37 10.64 -12.99
C ASN A 139 16.80 9.48 -12.16
N VAL A 140 16.16 9.75 -11.03
CA VAL A 140 15.46 8.73 -10.23
C VAL A 140 14.00 8.52 -10.66
N GLY A 141 13.61 8.96 -11.87
CA GLY A 141 12.30 8.65 -12.45
C GLY A 141 11.12 9.45 -11.87
N LEU A 142 11.36 10.60 -11.22
CA LEU A 142 10.30 11.44 -10.63
C LEU A 142 9.87 12.61 -11.53
N ASN A 143 10.09 12.49 -12.84
CA ASN A 143 9.85 13.53 -13.85
C ASN A 143 8.43 14.11 -13.80
N TYR A 144 7.45 13.25 -13.53
CA TYR A 144 6.03 13.55 -13.56
C TYR A 144 5.52 14.28 -12.31
N LEU A 145 6.29 14.26 -11.23
CA LEU A 145 5.83 14.77 -9.94
C LEU A 145 5.83 16.30 -9.95
N GLU A 146 4.73 16.91 -9.54
CA GLU A 146 4.68 18.35 -9.30
C GLU A 146 5.47 18.70 -8.04
N LEU A 147 6.22 19.81 -8.05
CA LEU A 147 6.97 20.26 -6.87
C LEU A 147 6.04 20.64 -5.70
N SER A 148 4.79 21.02 -5.99
CA SER A 148 3.75 21.31 -4.99
C SER A 148 3.04 20.08 -4.43
N ARG A 149 3.37 18.86 -4.90
CA ARG A 149 2.72 17.64 -4.43
C ARG A 149 2.91 17.47 -2.92
N ALA A 150 1.84 17.11 -2.22
CA ALA A 150 1.89 16.92 -0.78
C ALA A 150 2.65 15.64 -0.42
N ALA A 151 3.62 15.74 0.51
CA ALA A 151 4.51 14.63 0.86
C ALA A 151 3.76 13.39 1.41
N ASN A 152 2.62 13.58 2.07
CA ASN A 152 1.78 12.50 2.61
C ASN A 152 0.99 11.73 1.52
N THR A 153 1.03 12.19 0.27
CA THR A 153 0.35 11.54 -0.86
C THR A 153 1.31 10.77 -1.76
N LEU A 154 2.60 10.73 -1.39
CA LEU A 154 3.63 9.99 -2.10
C LEU A 154 3.57 8.51 -1.70
N SER A 155 3.81 7.64 -2.68
CA SER A 155 4.12 6.23 -2.43
C SER A 155 5.45 6.07 -1.67
N GLY A 156 5.65 4.90 -1.07
CA GLY A 156 6.89 4.56 -0.39
C GLY A 156 8.11 4.70 -1.31
N GLY A 157 8.01 4.16 -2.53
CA GLY A 157 9.06 4.26 -3.56
C GLY A 157 9.34 5.71 -4.00
N GLU A 158 8.31 6.54 -4.19
CA GLU A 158 8.52 7.96 -4.52
C GLU A 158 9.24 8.71 -3.40
N ALA A 159 8.81 8.53 -2.14
CA ALA A 159 9.45 9.15 -0.99
C ALA A 159 10.91 8.70 -0.83
N GLN A 160 11.18 7.42 -1.04
CA GLN A 160 12.54 6.87 -1.03
C GLN A 160 13.41 7.46 -2.14
N ARG A 161 12.89 7.58 -3.37
CA ARG A 161 13.63 8.15 -4.50
C ARG A 161 13.88 9.65 -4.33
N ILE A 162 12.96 10.41 -3.72
CA ILE A 162 13.21 11.80 -3.33
C ILE A 162 14.37 11.88 -2.33
N ARG A 163 14.40 10.98 -1.34
CA ARG A 163 15.51 10.91 -0.39
C ARG A 163 16.82 10.58 -1.10
N LEU A 164 16.82 9.63 -2.04
CA LEU A 164 18.00 9.28 -2.83
C LEU A 164 18.51 10.47 -3.65
N ALA A 165 17.63 11.17 -4.38
CA ALA A 165 17.98 12.38 -5.14
C ALA A 165 18.59 13.46 -4.22
N THR A 166 18.04 13.62 -3.02
CA THR A 166 18.56 14.56 -2.01
C THR A 166 19.96 14.16 -1.53
N GLN A 167 20.22 12.86 -1.34
CA GLN A 167 21.53 12.36 -0.92
C GLN A 167 22.59 12.54 -2.02
N ILE A 168 22.24 12.29 -3.29
CA ILE A 168 23.16 12.52 -4.41
C ILE A 168 23.55 14.00 -4.49
N GLY A 169 22.57 14.90 -4.30
CA GLY A 169 22.82 16.34 -4.28
C GLY A 169 23.68 16.83 -3.11
N SER A 170 23.87 16.02 -2.06
CA SER A 170 24.77 16.39 -0.95
C SER A 170 26.25 16.27 -1.31
N GLY A 171 26.60 15.49 -2.35
CA GLY A 171 27.98 15.34 -2.82
C GLY A 171 28.93 14.71 -1.80
N LEU A 172 28.41 13.95 -0.83
CA LEU A 172 29.21 13.32 0.21
C LEU A 172 30.11 12.21 -0.36
N GLN A 173 31.28 12.01 0.27
CA GLN A 173 32.25 10.96 -0.05
C GLN A 173 32.59 10.14 1.20
N GLY A 174 33.02 8.90 1.02
CA GLY A 174 33.36 8.01 2.14
C GLY A 174 32.15 7.53 2.95
N VAL A 175 30.94 7.63 2.39
CA VAL A 175 29.70 7.21 3.04
C VAL A 175 29.32 5.79 2.61
N LEU A 176 28.80 5.00 3.57
CA LEU A 176 28.10 3.75 3.29
C LEU A 176 26.61 4.03 3.15
N TYR A 177 26.10 3.99 1.92
CA TYR A 177 24.68 4.05 1.65
C TYR A 177 24.10 2.64 1.70
N VAL A 178 23.10 2.44 2.57
CA VAL A 178 22.32 1.20 2.63
C VAL A 178 20.93 1.51 2.08
N LEU A 179 20.58 0.88 0.95
CA LEU A 179 19.30 1.06 0.27
C LEU A 179 18.51 -0.24 0.34
N ASP A 180 17.22 -0.09 0.57
CA ASP A 180 16.25 -1.18 0.71
C ASP A 180 15.30 -1.14 -0.49
N GLU A 181 15.56 -1.93 -1.52
CA GLU A 181 14.75 -2.07 -2.74
C GLU A 181 14.40 -0.75 -3.44
N PRO A 182 15.39 0.02 -3.94
CA PRO A 182 15.12 1.31 -4.59
C PRO A 182 14.31 1.20 -5.90
N SER A 183 14.16 0.01 -6.48
CA SER A 183 13.35 -0.25 -7.67
C SER A 183 11.83 -0.33 -7.41
N ILE A 184 11.38 -0.29 -6.14
CA ILE A 184 9.95 -0.40 -5.79
C ILE A 184 9.09 0.64 -6.53
N GLY A 185 7.98 0.19 -7.13
CA GLY A 185 7.04 1.02 -7.86
C GLY A 185 7.64 1.74 -9.07
N LEU A 186 8.78 1.24 -9.58
CA LEU A 186 9.45 1.76 -10.77
C LEU A 186 9.17 0.84 -11.96
N HIS A 187 8.88 1.42 -13.11
CA HIS A 187 8.73 0.67 -14.35
C HIS A 187 10.10 0.27 -14.91
N GLN A 188 10.20 -0.88 -15.59
CA GLN A 188 11.49 -1.40 -16.10
C GLN A 188 12.30 -0.37 -16.89
N ARG A 189 11.62 0.43 -17.71
CA ARG A 189 12.18 1.59 -18.44
C ARG A 189 13.03 2.53 -17.59
N ASP A 190 12.56 2.85 -16.38
CA ASP A 190 13.21 3.83 -15.52
C ASP A 190 14.28 3.18 -14.61
N ASN A 191 14.33 1.85 -14.58
CA ASN A 191 15.27 1.08 -13.78
C ASN A 191 16.74 1.28 -14.23
N ASP A 192 16.99 1.32 -15.55
CA ASP A 192 18.32 1.62 -16.08
C ASP A 192 18.87 2.97 -15.60
N ARG A 193 17.99 3.97 -15.47
CA ARG A 193 18.35 5.30 -14.97
C ARG A 193 18.68 5.26 -13.48
N LEU A 194 17.93 4.48 -12.69
CA LEU A 194 18.22 4.24 -11.29
C LEU A 194 19.59 3.56 -11.12
N ILE A 195 19.85 2.48 -11.86
CA ILE A 195 21.14 1.75 -11.82
C ILE A 195 22.30 2.70 -12.17
N THR A 196 22.15 3.50 -13.22
CA THR A 196 23.15 4.52 -13.61
C THR A 196 23.41 5.51 -12.48
N THR A 197 22.36 5.92 -11.79
CA THR A 197 22.43 6.83 -10.65
C THR A 197 23.13 6.20 -9.44
N LEU A 198 22.87 4.93 -9.14
CA LEU A 198 23.55 4.19 -8.08
C LEU A 198 25.04 4.00 -8.38
N LYS A 199 25.38 3.68 -9.63
CA LYS A 199 26.78 3.61 -10.10
C LYS A 199 27.48 4.97 -9.97
N HIS A 200 26.79 6.07 -10.28
CA HIS A 200 27.33 7.41 -10.07
C HIS A 200 27.61 7.68 -8.58
N LEU A 201 26.65 7.37 -7.69
CA LEU A 201 26.81 7.54 -6.24
C LEU A 201 28.02 6.78 -5.70
N ARG A 202 28.22 5.53 -6.17
CA ARG A 202 29.40 4.71 -5.89
C ARG A 202 30.68 5.38 -6.39
N ASN A 203 30.70 5.80 -7.66
CA ASN A 203 31.87 6.40 -8.32
C ASN A 203 32.31 7.74 -7.71
N LEU A 204 31.45 8.42 -6.94
CA LEU A 204 31.83 9.60 -6.14
C LEU A 204 32.79 9.25 -4.99
N GLY A 205 33.07 7.97 -4.72
CA GLY A 205 33.91 7.50 -3.63
C GLY A 205 33.11 6.97 -2.44
N ASN A 206 31.91 6.46 -2.69
CA ASN A 206 31.03 5.88 -1.67
C ASN A 206 30.88 4.38 -1.84
N THR A 207 30.46 3.70 -0.78
CA THR A 207 30.01 2.30 -0.85
C THR A 207 28.49 2.28 -0.89
N VAL A 208 27.92 1.53 -1.84
CA VAL A 208 26.47 1.43 -2.02
C VAL A 208 26.07 -0.03 -1.82
N LEU A 209 25.45 -0.32 -0.68
CA LEU A 209 24.89 -1.62 -0.35
C LEU A 209 23.39 -1.59 -0.63
N VAL A 210 22.94 -2.45 -1.54
CA VAL A 210 21.54 -2.49 -1.99
C VAL A 210 20.96 -3.87 -1.68
N VAL A 211 19.83 -3.89 -0.97
CA VAL A 211 18.95 -5.07 -0.89
C VAL A 211 18.01 -5.00 -2.08
N GLU A 212 18.03 -6.00 -2.96
CA GLU A 212 17.25 -5.99 -4.19
C GLU A 212 16.82 -7.39 -4.60
N HIS A 213 15.77 -7.42 -5.43
CA HIS A 213 15.23 -8.61 -6.07
C HIS A 213 15.10 -8.45 -7.58
N ASP A 214 15.25 -7.23 -8.11
CA ASP A 214 15.24 -6.95 -9.54
C ASP A 214 16.49 -7.51 -10.25
N GLU A 215 16.25 -8.22 -11.35
CA GLU A 215 17.28 -8.95 -12.09
C GLU A 215 18.33 -8.01 -12.72
N ASP A 216 17.91 -6.89 -13.30
CA ASP A 216 18.81 -5.95 -13.99
C ASP A 216 19.76 -5.27 -13.00
N THR A 217 19.27 -4.95 -11.80
CA THR A 217 20.06 -4.39 -10.71
C THR A 217 21.06 -5.42 -10.19
N ILE A 218 20.62 -6.66 -9.96
CA ILE A 218 21.48 -7.76 -9.52
C ILE A 218 22.60 -8.04 -10.54
N ARG A 219 22.27 -8.11 -11.84
CA ARG A 219 23.25 -8.30 -12.92
C ARG A 219 24.24 -7.14 -13.05
N SER A 220 23.80 -5.93 -12.72
CA SER A 220 24.62 -4.72 -12.79
C SER A 220 25.55 -4.50 -11.58
N ALA A 221 25.43 -5.32 -10.54
CA ALA A 221 26.21 -5.19 -9.31
C ALA A 221 27.68 -5.58 -9.52
N ASP A 222 28.60 -4.87 -8.86
CA ASP A 222 30.02 -5.25 -8.87
C ASP A 222 30.28 -6.51 -8.02
N TYR A 223 29.44 -6.71 -7.00
CA TYR A 223 29.52 -7.83 -6.05
C TYR A 223 28.12 -8.16 -5.55
N LEU A 224 27.81 -9.46 -5.46
CA LEU A 224 26.52 -9.99 -5.07
C LEU A 224 26.69 -10.92 -3.86
N LEU A 225 25.83 -10.71 -2.86
CA LEU A 225 25.72 -11.55 -1.68
C LEU A 225 24.33 -12.19 -1.68
N ASP A 226 24.27 -13.51 -1.81
CA ASP A 226 23.03 -14.27 -1.72
C ASP A 226 22.83 -14.80 -0.31
N ILE A 227 21.73 -14.38 0.33
CA ILE A 227 21.36 -14.79 1.69
C ILE A 227 20.24 -15.83 1.63
N GLY A 228 20.42 -16.95 2.34
CA GLY A 228 19.45 -18.04 2.32
C GLY A 228 19.88 -19.22 3.20
N PRO A 229 19.56 -20.48 2.82
CA PRO A 229 18.79 -20.89 1.63
C PRO A 229 17.26 -20.73 1.74
N GLY A 230 16.75 -20.44 2.93
CA GLY A 230 15.32 -20.16 3.17
C GLY A 230 15.11 -18.90 4.02
N ALA A 231 13.88 -18.69 4.48
CA ALA A 231 13.51 -17.56 5.34
C ALA A 231 13.55 -17.93 6.83
N GLY A 232 13.71 -16.92 7.69
CA GLY A 232 13.78 -17.05 9.16
C GLY A 232 14.77 -18.11 9.64
N VAL A 233 14.30 -19.10 10.40
CA VAL A 233 15.15 -20.15 11.00
C VAL A 233 15.89 -21.01 9.98
N HIS A 234 15.40 -21.07 8.74
CA HIS A 234 16.02 -21.80 7.63
C HIS A 234 16.99 -20.94 6.82
N GLY A 235 17.15 -19.67 7.18
CA GLY A 235 17.96 -18.66 6.49
C GLY A 235 19.13 -18.14 7.32
N GLY A 236 19.51 -16.89 7.04
CA GLY A 236 20.54 -16.16 7.81
C GLY A 236 21.97 -16.59 7.51
N LYS A 237 22.21 -17.29 6.41
CA LYS A 237 23.54 -17.71 5.95
C LYS A 237 23.84 -17.11 4.59
N VAL A 238 25.12 -16.83 4.34
CA VAL A 238 25.62 -16.49 3.00
C VAL A 238 25.71 -17.78 2.20
N VAL A 239 24.87 -17.93 1.18
CA VAL A 239 24.82 -19.12 0.31
C VAL A 239 25.85 -19.00 -0.82
N ALA A 240 25.96 -17.80 -1.39
CA ALA A 240 26.92 -17.47 -2.42
C ALA A 240 27.39 -16.02 -2.25
N ALA A 241 28.65 -15.77 -2.62
CA ALA A 241 29.25 -14.45 -2.59
C ALA A 241 30.27 -14.35 -3.74
N GLY A 242 30.22 -13.28 -4.52
CA GLY A 242 31.10 -13.10 -5.67
C GLY A 242 30.52 -12.12 -6.68
N THR A 243 30.97 -12.20 -7.92
CA THR A 243 30.32 -11.50 -9.04
C THR A 243 28.96 -12.14 -9.36
N PRO A 244 28.03 -11.41 -10.02
CA PRO A 244 26.75 -11.99 -10.43
C PRO A 244 26.89 -13.29 -11.26
N ASP A 245 27.92 -13.38 -12.12
CA ASP A 245 28.20 -14.57 -12.92
C ASP A 245 28.67 -15.77 -12.07
N GLU A 246 29.48 -15.52 -11.04
CA GLU A 246 29.91 -16.56 -10.09
C GLU A 246 28.74 -17.08 -9.26
N VAL A 247 27.85 -16.19 -8.82
CA VAL A 247 26.63 -16.56 -8.10
C VAL A 247 25.67 -17.35 -9.01
N ALA A 248 25.52 -16.95 -10.28
CA ALA A 248 24.71 -17.67 -11.27
C ALA A 248 25.21 -19.10 -11.54
N ALA A 249 26.51 -19.35 -11.40
CA ALA A 249 27.09 -20.69 -11.53
C ALA A 249 26.79 -21.59 -10.31
N ASN A 250 26.55 -21.00 -9.13
CA ASN A 250 26.30 -21.74 -7.88
C ASN A 250 24.91 -22.41 -7.89
N ARG A 251 24.88 -23.73 -7.70
CA ARG A 251 23.63 -24.52 -7.74
C ARG A 251 22.81 -24.39 -6.46
N ASP A 252 23.45 -24.11 -5.33
CA ASP A 252 22.80 -24.01 -4.03
C ASP A 252 22.07 -22.66 -3.88
N SER A 253 22.54 -21.64 -4.60
CA SER A 253 21.90 -20.32 -4.67
C SER A 253 20.57 -20.39 -5.45
N ILE A 254 19.46 -20.08 -4.78
CA ILE A 254 18.15 -19.97 -5.46
C ILE A 254 18.20 -18.84 -6.48
N THR A 255 18.73 -17.69 -6.07
CA THR A 255 18.97 -16.53 -6.91
C THR A 255 19.80 -16.91 -8.15
N GLY A 256 20.91 -17.63 -7.96
CA GLY A 256 21.76 -18.11 -9.05
C GLY A 256 21.05 -19.03 -10.05
N ARG A 257 20.10 -19.87 -9.60
CA ARG A 257 19.30 -20.72 -10.51
C ARG A 257 18.34 -19.91 -11.37
N TYR A 258 17.78 -18.82 -10.86
CA TYR A 258 16.97 -17.89 -11.64
C TYR A 258 17.83 -17.04 -12.59
N LEU A 259 18.96 -16.49 -12.11
CA LEU A 259 19.91 -15.72 -12.94
C LEU A 259 20.51 -16.54 -14.10
N SER A 260 20.73 -17.84 -13.91
CA SER A 260 21.23 -18.72 -14.97
C SER A 260 20.13 -19.24 -15.91
N GLY A 261 18.86 -18.94 -15.64
CA GLY A 261 17.71 -19.44 -16.41
C GLY A 261 17.39 -20.93 -16.18
N LYS A 262 18.06 -21.60 -15.21
CA LYS A 262 17.74 -22.99 -14.84
C LYS A 262 16.35 -23.10 -14.22
N GLU A 263 15.95 -22.08 -13.49
CA GLU A 263 14.59 -21.89 -13.01
C GLU A 263 14.00 -20.60 -13.60
N ALA A 264 12.72 -20.64 -13.94
CA ALA A 264 11.97 -19.50 -14.41
C ALA A 264 10.49 -19.64 -14.01
N ILE A 265 9.76 -18.53 -14.04
CA ILE A 265 8.29 -18.54 -13.98
C ILE A 265 7.76 -18.80 -15.39
N PRO A 266 7.07 -19.93 -15.63
CA PRO A 266 6.59 -20.26 -16.96
C PRO A 266 5.43 -19.36 -17.38
N VAL A 267 5.29 -19.12 -18.69
CA VAL A 267 4.09 -18.49 -19.26
C VAL A 267 2.95 -19.51 -19.30
N PRO A 268 1.70 -19.15 -18.94
CA PRO A 268 0.56 -20.04 -19.05
C PRO A 268 0.33 -20.50 -20.49
N LYS A 269 0.21 -21.82 -20.71
CA LYS A 269 -0.03 -22.39 -22.05
C LYS A 269 -1.38 -22.00 -22.66
N LYS A 270 -2.37 -21.71 -21.81
CA LYS A 270 -3.71 -21.27 -22.19
C LYS A 270 -4.17 -20.22 -21.17
N ARG A 271 -4.62 -19.07 -21.66
CA ARG A 271 -5.26 -18.02 -20.85
C ARG A 271 -6.75 -18.29 -20.69
N ARG A 272 -7.36 -17.76 -19.63
CA ARG A 272 -8.81 -17.91 -19.41
C ARG A 272 -9.61 -17.14 -20.45
N ASP A 273 -10.71 -17.73 -20.87
CA ASP A 273 -11.60 -17.10 -21.85
C ASP A 273 -12.32 -15.90 -21.20
N ARG A 274 -12.15 -14.71 -21.78
CA ARG A 274 -12.78 -13.48 -21.34
C ARG A 274 -14.25 -13.49 -21.75
N ARG A 275 -15.16 -13.42 -20.78
CA ARG A 275 -16.60 -13.34 -21.04
C ARG A 275 -17.04 -11.89 -21.22
N SER A 276 -17.53 -11.54 -22.41
CA SER A 276 -18.03 -10.19 -22.71
C SER A 276 -19.28 -9.82 -21.91
N ASP A 277 -20.03 -10.80 -21.41
CA ASP A 277 -21.26 -10.60 -20.63
C ASP A 277 -21.02 -10.45 -19.11
N ARG A 278 -19.76 -10.52 -18.65
CA ARG A 278 -19.38 -10.32 -17.25
C ARG A 278 -18.15 -9.42 -17.16
N GLN A 279 -18.38 -8.12 -17.13
CA GLN A 279 -17.32 -7.11 -17.00
C GLN A 279 -17.76 -6.02 -16.02
N LEU A 280 -16.79 -5.38 -15.38
CA LEU A 280 -16.98 -4.08 -14.74
C LEU A 280 -16.49 -3.01 -15.70
N ILE A 281 -17.27 -1.95 -15.90
CA ILE A 281 -16.85 -0.85 -16.79
C ILE A 281 -16.88 0.45 -16.01
N ILE A 282 -15.71 1.08 -15.89
CA ILE A 282 -15.59 2.44 -15.36
C ILE A 282 -15.85 3.41 -16.51
N ARG A 283 -16.77 4.36 -16.31
CA ARG A 283 -17.10 5.41 -17.28
C ARG A 283 -16.53 6.76 -16.86
N GLY A 284 -15.90 7.45 -17.80
CA GLY A 284 -15.46 8.84 -17.66
C GLY A 284 -14.52 9.09 -16.48
N ALA A 285 -13.58 8.19 -16.21
CA ALA A 285 -12.62 8.33 -15.11
C ALA A 285 -11.71 9.55 -15.34
N ALA A 286 -11.80 10.53 -14.44
CA ALA A 286 -11.20 11.86 -14.61
C ALA A 286 -10.57 12.43 -13.32
N GLU A 287 -10.28 11.58 -12.33
CA GLU A 287 -9.56 11.98 -11.13
C GLU A 287 -8.06 12.19 -11.45
N HIS A 288 -7.46 13.20 -10.83
CA HIS A 288 -6.06 13.60 -11.04
C HIS A 288 -5.70 13.78 -12.52
N ASN A 289 -4.77 12.99 -13.06
CA ASN A 289 -4.31 13.09 -14.43
C ASN A 289 -5.10 12.22 -15.42
N LEU A 290 -6.09 11.44 -14.97
CA LEU A 290 -6.93 10.63 -15.84
C LEU A 290 -7.76 11.50 -16.80
N LYS A 291 -7.90 11.06 -18.04
CA LYS A 291 -8.36 11.90 -19.15
C LYS A 291 -9.82 11.65 -19.55
N GLY A 292 -10.67 11.33 -18.58
CA GLY A 292 -12.08 10.96 -18.83
C GLY A 292 -12.18 9.63 -19.56
N ILE A 293 -11.40 8.63 -19.12
CA ILE A 293 -11.26 7.35 -19.81
C ILE A 293 -12.36 6.36 -19.41
N ASP A 294 -12.76 5.54 -20.38
CA ASP A 294 -13.61 4.37 -20.17
C ASP A 294 -12.73 3.12 -20.15
N VAL A 295 -12.89 2.26 -19.13
CA VAL A 295 -12.05 1.07 -18.96
C VAL A 295 -12.89 -0.13 -18.54
N ALA A 296 -12.75 -1.25 -19.26
CA ALA A 296 -13.43 -2.50 -18.95
C ALA A 296 -12.50 -3.49 -18.23
N PHE A 297 -13.00 -4.08 -17.15
CA PHE A 297 -12.34 -5.12 -16.38
C PHE A 297 -13.13 -6.43 -16.53
N PRO A 298 -12.63 -7.41 -17.29
CA PRO A 298 -13.28 -8.71 -17.40
C PRO A 298 -13.31 -9.43 -16.04
N LEU A 299 -14.44 -10.04 -15.70
CA LEU A 299 -14.63 -10.79 -14.46
C LEU A 299 -14.35 -12.29 -14.64
N GLY A 300 -13.95 -12.95 -13.56
CA GLY A 300 -13.58 -14.38 -13.53
C GLY A 300 -12.17 -14.65 -14.06
N VAL A 301 -11.36 -13.61 -14.25
CA VAL A 301 -10.00 -13.69 -14.77
C VAL A 301 -9.04 -12.83 -13.93
N MET A 302 -7.73 -13.00 -14.14
CA MET A 302 -6.71 -12.13 -13.58
C MET A 302 -6.41 -10.97 -14.54
N THR A 303 -6.84 -9.77 -14.16
CA THR A 303 -6.53 -8.52 -14.88
C THR A 303 -5.36 -7.81 -14.21
N VAL A 304 -4.31 -7.48 -14.96
CA VAL A 304 -3.18 -6.68 -14.47
C VAL A 304 -3.25 -5.27 -15.06
N VAL A 305 -3.21 -4.25 -14.20
CA VAL A 305 -3.05 -2.85 -14.60
C VAL A 305 -1.58 -2.51 -14.53
N SER A 306 -0.97 -2.26 -15.69
CA SER A 306 0.46 -1.95 -15.82
C SER A 306 0.67 -0.55 -16.42
N GLY A 307 1.92 -0.21 -16.71
CA GLY A 307 2.34 1.07 -17.26
C GLY A 307 3.25 1.88 -16.34
N VAL A 308 3.82 2.97 -16.86
CA VAL A 308 4.88 3.73 -16.18
C VAL A 308 4.45 4.39 -14.85
N SER A 309 5.40 4.73 -13.99
CA SER A 309 5.11 5.41 -12.72
C SER A 309 4.46 6.78 -12.99
N GLY A 310 3.41 7.12 -12.24
CA GLY A 310 2.63 8.34 -12.45
C GLY A 310 1.61 8.29 -13.60
N SER A 311 1.42 7.16 -14.30
CA SER A 311 0.46 7.06 -15.42
C SER A 311 -1.02 7.07 -15.01
N GLY A 312 -1.32 6.90 -13.70
CA GLY A 312 -2.68 6.92 -13.15
C GLY A 312 -3.23 5.56 -12.69
N LYS A 313 -2.40 4.50 -12.64
CA LYS A 313 -2.81 3.13 -12.21
C LYS A 313 -3.53 3.11 -10.86
N SER A 314 -2.88 3.63 -9.81
CA SER A 314 -3.44 3.67 -8.45
C SER A 314 -4.69 4.56 -8.38
N THR A 315 -4.75 5.64 -9.17
CA THR A 315 -5.94 6.49 -9.24
C THR A 315 -7.13 5.75 -9.86
N LEU A 316 -6.90 5.01 -10.95
CA LEU A 316 -7.94 4.23 -11.61
C LEU A 316 -8.46 3.09 -10.70
N VAL A 317 -7.54 2.35 -10.09
CA VAL A 317 -7.87 1.12 -9.35
C VAL A 317 -8.21 1.39 -7.89
N ASN A 318 -7.39 2.14 -7.15
CA ASN A 318 -7.61 2.36 -5.73
C ASN A 318 -8.56 3.53 -5.48
N ASP A 319 -8.36 4.68 -6.14
CA ASP A 319 -9.14 5.88 -5.84
C ASP A 319 -10.53 5.87 -6.48
N ILE A 320 -10.71 5.21 -7.62
CA ILE A 320 -12.01 5.10 -8.30
C ILE A 320 -12.63 3.73 -8.06
N LEU A 321 -12.06 2.67 -8.64
CA LEU A 321 -12.69 1.34 -8.65
C LEU A 321 -12.92 0.79 -7.24
N ALA A 322 -11.89 0.74 -6.40
CA ALA A 322 -11.96 0.16 -5.08
C ALA A 322 -12.91 0.94 -4.15
N LYS A 323 -12.79 2.28 -4.11
CA LYS A 323 -13.64 3.15 -3.27
C LYS A 323 -15.11 3.09 -3.69
N GLU A 324 -15.40 3.13 -5.00
CA GLU A 324 -16.79 3.06 -5.49
C GLU A 324 -17.42 1.70 -5.18
N LEU A 325 -16.68 0.59 -5.39
CA LEU A 325 -17.17 -0.74 -5.04
C LEU A 325 -17.33 -0.90 -3.52
N ALA A 326 -16.44 -0.36 -2.71
CA ALA A 326 -16.55 -0.38 -1.25
C ALA A 326 -17.77 0.42 -0.77
N ALA A 327 -18.04 1.58 -1.37
CA ALA A 327 -19.22 2.38 -1.09
C ALA A 327 -20.51 1.64 -1.46
N ARG A 328 -20.58 1.00 -2.64
CA ARG A 328 -21.81 0.32 -3.11
C ARG A 328 -22.05 -1.05 -2.48
N LEU A 329 -21.00 -1.85 -2.25
CA LEU A 329 -21.11 -3.22 -1.74
C LEU A 329 -21.04 -3.29 -0.20
N HIS A 330 -20.22 -2.43 0.43
CA HIS A 330 -19.98 -2.46 1.88
C HIS A 330 -20.59 -1.27 2.64
N ARG A 331 -21.18 -0.32 1.92
CA ARG A 331 -21.65 0.96 2.50
C ARG A 331 -20.52 1.72 3.21
N ALA A 332 -19.29 1.57 2.70
CA ALA A 332 -18.17 2.34 3.19
C ALA A 332 -18.41 3.83 2.96
N HIS A 333 -17.97 4.67 3.89
CA HIS A 333 -18.11 6.13 3.82
C HIS A 333 -16.94 6.78 3.05
N GLU A 334 -16.37 6.07 2.08
CA GLU A 334 -15.27 6.57 1.27
C GLU A 334 -15.80 7.27 0.02
N VAL A 335 -15.19 8.39 -0.35
CA VAL A 335 -15.55 9.15 -1.55
C VAL A 335 -14.63 8.71 -2.67
N ALA A 336 -15.19 8.07 -3.70
CA ALA A 336 -14.46 7.72 -4.91
C ALA A 336 -13.99 8.98 -5.66
N GLY A 337 -12.89 8.82 -6.41
CA GLY A 337 -12.39 9.83 -7.34
C GLY A 337 -13.43 10.17 -8.41
N LYS A 338 -13.25 11.30 -9.09
CA LYS A 338 -14.12 11.81 -10.15
C LYS A 338 -14.24 10.78 -11.29
N HIS A 339 -15.46 10.28 -11.48
CA HIS A 339 -15.87 9.41 -12.57
C HIS A 339 -17.38 9.59 -12.81
N GLU A 340 -17.91 9.05 -13.91
CA GLU A 340 -19.35 9.15 -14.22
C GLU A 340 -20.16 8.04 -13.55
N ASN A 341 -19.79 6.78 -13.79
CA ASN A 341 -20.43 5.62 -13.19
C ASN A 341 -19.53 4.37 -13.30
N ILE A 342 -19.84 3.33 -12.53
CA ILE A 342 -19.32 1.97 -12.74
C ILE A 342 -20.49 1.02 -13.03
N GLU A 343 -20.43 0.35 -14.18
CA GLU A 343 -21.39 -0.65 -14.66
C GLU A 343 -20.96 -2.08 -14.26
N GLY A 344 -21.89 -3.02 -14.14
CA GLY A 344 -21.61 -4.44 -13.90
C GLY A 344 -21.37 -4.86 -12.45
N ILE A 345 -21.67 -3.97 -11.49
CA ILE A 345 -21.44 -4.19 -10.05
C ILE A 345 -22.30 -5.34 -9.51
N GLU A 346 -23.47 -5.57 -10.10
CA GLU A 346 -24.39 -6.67 -9.78
C GLU A 346 -23.79 -8.07 -9.98
N HIS A 347 -22.68 -8.18 -10.70
CA HIS A 347 -21.95 -9.42 -10.85
C HIS A 347 -21.11 -9.79 -9.61
N LEU A 348 -20.94 -8.86 -8.68
CA LEU A 348 -20.12 -8.99 -7.48
C LEU A 348 -20.97 -8.92 -6.20
N ASP A 349 -20.56 -9.69 -5.19
CA ASP A 349 -21.11 -9.59 -3.83
C ASP A 349 -20.17 -8.88 -2.86
N LYS A 350 -18.88 -8.86 -3.16
CA LYS A 350 -17.83 -8.39 -2.27
C LYS A 350 -16.64 -7.87 -3.08
N VAL A 351 -16.08 -6.75 -2.64
CA VAL A 351 -14.72 -6.31 -3.02
C VAL A 351 -13.77 -6.48 -1.83
N ILE A 352 -12.57 -6.98 -2.07
CA ILE A 352 -11.49 -7.04 -1.08
C ILE A 352 -10.29 -6.31 -1.66
N VAL A 353 -9.85 -5.27 -0.95
CA VAL A 353 -8.62 -4.55 -1.25
C VAL A 353 -7.51 -5.08 -0.35
N ILE A 354 -6.40 -5.50 -0.96
CA ILE A 354 -5.21 -6.01 -0.29
C ILE A 354 -4.04 -5.11 -0.68
N ASP A 355 -3.88 -4.04 0.09
CA ASP A 355 -2.83 -3.04 -0.04
C ASP A 355 -1.64 -3.33 0.90
N GLN A 356 -0.56 -2.56 0.72
CA GLN A 356 0.67 -2.66 1.53
C GLN A 356 0.57 -1.93 2.88
N SER A 357 -0.60 -1.37 3.23
CA SER A 357 -0.75 -0.68 4.51
C SER A 357 -0.48 -1.64 5.69
N PRO A 358 0.14 -1.16 6.79
CA PRO A 358 0.41 -2.01 7.94
C PRO A 358 -0.88 -2.67 8.47
N ILE A 359 -0.82 -3.96 8.83
CA ILE A 359 -1.96 -4.68 9.44
C ILE A 359 -2.39 -4.08 10.79
N GLY A 360 -1.53 -3.30 11.42
CA GLY A 360 -1.82 -2.53 12.61
C GLY A 360 -0.69 -1.55 12.92
N ARG A 361 -1.03 -0.46 13.62
CA ARG A 361 -0.08 0.60 14.01
C ARG A 361 0.45 0.45 15.43
N THR A 362 0.11 -0.64 16.10
CA THR A 362 0.48 -0.90 17.50
C THR A 362 1.04 -2.31 17.67
N PRO A 363 1.87 -2.56 18.70
CA PRO A 363 2.38 -3.91 19.01
C PRO A 363 1.31 -4.95 19.38
N ARG A 364 0.07 -4.50 19.62
CA ARG A 364 -1.10 -5.34 19.92
C ARG A 364 -1.59 -6.12 18.71
N SER A 365 -1.39 -5.58 17.51
CA SER A 365 -1.71 -6.28 16.28
C SER A 365 -0.56 -7.23 15.94
N ASN A 366 -0.87 -8.45 15.53
CA ASN A 366 0.08 -9.50 15.17
C ASN A 366 -0.64 -10.53 14.27
N PRO A 367 0.08 -11.50 13.65
CA PRO A 367 -0.55 -12.48 12.77
C PRO A 367 -1.68 -13.26 13.45
N ALA A 368 -1.50 -13.61 14.74
CA ALA A 368 -2.49 -14.37 15.48
C ALA A 368 -3.83 -13.62 15.66
N THR A 369 -3.76 -12.34 16.00
CA THR A 369 -4.93 -11.48 16.18
C THR A 369 -5.58 -11.11 14.85
N TYR A 370 -4.79 -10.77 13.83
CA TYR A 370 -5.29 -10.31 12.54
C TYR A 370 -6.05 -11.40 11.78
N THR A 371 -5.47 -12.60 11.68
CA THR A 371 -6.15 -13.78 11.08
C THR A 371 -7.30 -14.31 11.94
N GLY A 372 -7.42 -13.82 13.18
CA GLY A 372 -8.39 -14.28 14.16
C GLY A 372 -8.15 -15.73 14.63
N VAL A 373 -6.94 -16.27 14.47
CA VAL A 373 -6.58 -17.60 15.03
C VAL A 373 -6.36 -17.53 16.55
N PHE A 374 -6.10 -16.34 17.09
CA PHE A 374 -5.85 -16.18 18.52
C PHE A 374 -7.09 -16.45 19.39
N THR A 375 -8.31 -16.23 18.88
CA THR A 375 -9.54 -16.53 19.64
C THR A 375 -9.68 -18.03 19.95
N PRO A 376 -9.67 -18.95 18.96
CA PRO A 376 -9.73 -20.38 19.26
C PRO A 376 -8.53 -20.88 20.08
N MET A 377 -7.34 -20.26 19.94
CA MET A 377 -6.20 -20.56 20.83
C MET A 377 -6.52 -20.22 22.29
N ARG A 378 -7.06 -19.03 22.58
CA ARG A 378 -7.41 -18.63 23.95
C ARG A 378 -8.52 -19.50 24.55
N GLU A 379 -9.49 -19.91 23.74
CA GLU A 379 -10.55 -20.82 24.16
C GLU A 379 -9.98 -22.20 24.52
N LEU A 380 -9.04 -22.71 23.72
CA LEU A 380 -8.33 -23.95 24.01
C LEU A 380 -7.57 -23.88 25.33
N PHE A 381 -6.80 -22.82 25.59
CA PHE A 381 -6.10 -22.63 26.87
C PHE A 381 -7.07 -22.53 28.05
N ALA A 382 -8.21 -21.86 27.89
CA ALA A 382 -9.25 -21.78 28.91
C ALA A 382 -9.95 -23.12 29.17
N SER A 383 -9.93 -24.04 28.21
CA SER A 383 -10.51 -25.39 28.37
C SER A 383 -9.60 -26.38 29.11
N THR A 384 -8.35 -26.01 29.41
CA THR A 384 -7.41 -26.89 30.13
C THR A 384 -7.88 -27.16 31.57
N PRO A 385 -7.60 -28.35 32.15
CA PRO A 385 -7.99 -28.68 33.52
C PRO A 385 -7.51 -27.65 34.54
N GLU A 386 -6.26 -27.20 34.43
CA GLU A 386 -5.64 -26.23 35.32
C GLU A 386 -6.33 -24.86 35.23
N ALA A 387 -6.68 -24.42 34.02
CA ALA A 387 -7.42 -23.16 33.83
C ALA A 387 -8.83 -23.26 34.42
N ASN A 388 -9.52 -24.38 34.21
CA ASN A 388 -10.87 -24.62 34.72
C ASN A 388 -10.91 -24.59 36.26
N ILE A 389 -9.96 -25.27 36.94
CA ILE A 389 -9.85 -25.27 38.40
C ILE A 389 -9.65 -23.85 38.94
N ARG A 390 -8.85 -23.03 38.26
CA ARG A 390 -8.58 -21.63 38.65
C ARG A 390 -9.66 -20.64 38.17
N GLY A 391 -10.71 -21.12 37.50
CA GLY A 391 -11.79 -20.27 36.96
C GLY A 391 -11.36 -19.35 35.82
N TYR A 392 -10.23 -19.62 35.16
CA TYR A 392 -9.72 -18.78 34.08
C TYR A 392 -10.52 -18.99 32.79
N LYS A 393 -11.01 -17.88 32.23
CA LYS A 393 -11.70 -17.84 30.94
C LYS A 393 -10.76 -17.36 29.83
N ALA A 394 -11.20 -17.44 28.58
CA ALA A 394 -10.44 -16.99 27.41
C ALA A 394 -9.95 -15.53 27.50
N GLY A 395 -10.62 -14.67 28.29
CA GLY A 395 -10.19 -13.31 28.58
C GLY A 395 -8.87 -13.23 29.35
N ARG A 396 -8.56 -14.18 30.25
CA ARG A 396 -7.29 -14.23 31.00
C ARG A 396 -6.10 -14.39 30.06
N PHE A 397 -6.27 -15.13 28.98
CA PHE A 397 -5.24 -15.36 27.96
C PHE A 397 -5.22 -14.28 26.87
N SER A 398 -5.98 -13.20 27.01
CA SER A 398 -5.92 -12.05 26.10
C SER A 398 -4.94 -11.01 26.62
N PHE A 399 -3.89 -10.71 25.87
CA PHE A 399 -2.98 -9.60 26.20
C PHE A 399 -3.67 -8.22 26.05
N ASN A 400 -4.85 -8.15 25.44
CA ASN A 400 -5.62 -6.91 25.31
C ASN A 400 -6.52 -6.57 26.50
N VAL A 401 -6.74 -7.53 27.42
CA VAL A 401 -7.71 -7.38 28.52
C VAL A 401 -6.99 -7.44 29.86
N LYS A 402 -7.42 -6.59 30.80
CA LYS A 402 -6.93 -6.64 32.20
C LYS A 402 -7.23 -8.02 32.80
N GLY A 403 -6.28 -8.56 33.54
CA GLY A 403 -6.41 -9.88 34.15
C GLY A 403 -5.10 -10.66 34.04
N GLY A 404 -4.82 -11.27 32.89
CA GLY A 404 -3.61 -12.09 32.70
C GLY A 404 -2.44 -11.38 32.01
N ARG A 405 -2.66 -10.20 31.42
CA ARG A 405 -1.59 -9.43 30.78
C ARG A 405 -0.59 -8.88 31.82
N CYS A 406 0.62 -8.55 31.38
CA CYS A 406 1.56 -7.75 32.17
C CYS A 406 1.05 -6.30 32.22
N GLU A 407 0.92 -5.73 33.42
CA GLU A 407 0.37 -4.37 33.58
C GLU A 407 1.38 -3.27 33.27
N ASN A 408 2.69 -3.51 33.43
CA ASN A 408 3.73 -2.52 33.12
C ASN A 408 3.79 -2.15 31.63
N CYS A 409 3.75 -3.15 30.73
CA CYS A 409 3.63 -2.89 29.29
C CYS A 409 2.17 -2.94 28.80
N GLN A 410 1.20 -3.07 29.70
CA GLN A 410 -0.22 -3.25 29.39
C GLN A 410 -0.53 -4.34 28.33
N GLY A 411 0.30 -5.40 28.29
CA GLY A 411 0.21 -6.50 27.32
C GLY A 411 0.94 -6.31 25.99
N ASP A 412 1.60 -5.18 25.75
CA ASP A 412 2.31 -4.94 24.48
C ASP A 412 3.61 -5.75 24.38
N GLY A 413 4.22 -6.12 25.51
CA GLY A 413 5.50 -6.84 25.60
C GLY A 413 6.72 -5.95 25.36
N VAL A 414 6.52 -4.78 24.78
CA VAL A 414 7.52 -3.74 24.54
C VAL A 414 7.05 -2.41 25.14
N ILE A 415 8.00 -1.51 25.38
CA ILE A 415 7.77 -0.14 25.83
C ILE A 415 8.32 0.78 24.74
N LYS A 416 7.50 1.72 24.30
CA LYS A 416 7.90 2.74 23.32
C LYS A 416 8.70 3.83 24.02
N ILE A 417 9.92 4.08 23.54
CA ILE A 417 10.78 5.18 23.99
C ILE A 417 10.75 6.25 22.92
N GLU A 418 10.31 7.44 23.30
CA GLU A 418 10.26 8.60 22.42
C GLU A 418 11.66 9.18 22.22
N MET A 419 12.03 9.41 20.97
CA MET A 419 13.34 9.94 20.59
C MET A 419 13.15 11.31 19.93
N HIS A 420 13.96 12.31 20.32
CA HIS A 420 13.75 13.69 19.87
C HIS A 420 14.07 13.93 18.38
N PHE A 421 15.10 13.26 17.85
CA PHE A 421 15.59 13.46 16.47
C PHE A 421 15.65 12.16 15.66
N LEU A 422 15.61 11.02 16.34
CA LEU A 422 15.63 9.70 15.72
C LEU A 422 14.20 9.13 15.75
N PRO A 423 13.89 8.15 14.90
CA PRO A 423 12.63 7.41 15.01
C PRO A 423 12.49 6.78 16.40
N ASP A 424 11.27 6.78 16.93
CA ASP A 424 10.96 6.13 18.20
C ASP A 424 11.37 4.66 18.21
N VAL A 425 11.89 4.19 19.33
CA VAL A 425 12.38 2.81 19.48
C VAL A 425 11.52 2.03 20.46
N TYR A 426 11.30 0.75 20.15
CA TYR A 426 10.61 -0.17 21.05
C TYR A 426 11.63 -1.01 21.80
N VAL A 427 11.55 -1.00 23.12
CA VAL A 427 12.45 -1.76 24.00
C VAL A 427 11.65 -2.85 24.70
N THR A 428 12.20 -4.05 24.79
CA THR A 428 11.57 -5.17 25.48
C THR A 428 11.22 -4.79 26.92
N CYS A 429 9.99 -5.07 27.34
CA CYS A 429 9.53 -4.81 28.70
C CYS A 429 10.37 -5.63 29.69
N GLN A 430 11.00 -4.96 30.66
CA GLN A 430 11.89 -5.61 31.62
C GLN A 430 11.14 -6.54 32.60
N GLU A 431 9.87 -6.24 32.91
CA GLU A 431 9.08 -7.00 33.88
C GLU A 431 8.63 -8.36 33.33
N CYS A 432 7.99 -8.37 32.16
CA CYS A 432 7.55 -9.63 31.54
C CYS A 432 8.57 -10.23 30.57
N LYS A 433 9.70 -9.55 30.32
CA LYS A 433 10.74 -9.96 29.37
C LYS A 433 10.17 -10.25 27.98
N GLY A 434 9.25 -9.42 27.51
CA GLY A 434 8.58 -9.59 26.22
C GLY A 434 7.41 -10.59 26.20
N LYS A 435 7.18 -11.34 27.27
CA LYS A 435 6.16 -12.41 27.29
C LYS A 435 4.71 -11.90 27.27
N ARG A 436 4.45 -10.61 27.46
CA ARG A 436 3.11 -9.96 27.45
C ARG A 436 2.16 -10.33 28.60
N TYR A 437 2.45 -11.37 29.38
CA TYR A 437 1.59 -11.88 30.45
C TYR A 437 2.25 -11.79 31.83
N ASN A 438 1.42 -11.82 32.88
CA ASN A 438 1.87 -12.02 34.25
C ASN A 438 2.19 -13.49 34.53
N ARG A 439 2.83 -13.75 35.67
CA ARG A 439 3.31 -15.08 36.03
C ARG A 439 2.16 -16.08 36.15
N GLU A 440 1.04 -15.68 36.73
CA GLU A 440 -0.11 -16.56 37.01
C GLU A 440 -0.78 -17.06 35.73
N ALA A 441 -0.83 -16.23 34.67
CA ALA A 441 -1.34 -16.65 33.38
C ALA A 441 -0.40 -17.62 32.66
N LEU A 442 0.92 -17.47 32.88
CA LEU A 442 1.96 -18.33 32.30
C LEU A 442 2.16 -19.65 33.04
N GLU A 443 1.46 -19.89 34.16
CA GLU A 443 1.45 -21.21 34.80
C GLU A 443 0.56 -22.21 34.05
N ILE A 444 -0.38 -21.74 33.23
CA ILE A 444 -1.25 -22.60 32.42
C ILE A 444 -0.51 -23.03 31.16
N LYS A 445 -0.51 -24.34 30.91
CA LYS A 445 0.14 -24.94 29.75
C LYS A 445 -0.85 -25.75 28.93
N TYR A 446 -0.61 -25.80 27.63
CA TYR A 446 -1.20 -26.75 26.71
C TYR A 446 -0.06 -27.48 26.01
N LYS A 447 -0.02 -28.82 26.08
CA LYS A 447 1.11 -29.64 25.60
C LYS A 447 2.48 -29.10 26.05
N GLU A 448 2.63 -28.84 27.36
CA GLU A 448 3.83 -28.27 27.98
C GLU A 448 4.25 -26.85 27.55
N LYS A 449 3.44 -26.16 26.74
CA LYS A 449 3.71 -24.80 26.26
C LYS A 449 2.73 -23.79 26.85
N THR A 450 3.24 -22.66 27.31
CA THR A 450 2.42 -21.54 27.77
C THR A 450 1.85 -20.77 26.57
N ILE A 451 0.88 -19.88 26.82
CA ILE A 451 0.34 -19.02 25.75
C ILE A 451 1.41 -18.11 25.13
N ALA A 452 2.40 -17.68 25.93
CA ALA A 452 3.52 -16.89 25.43
C ALA A 452 4.45 -17.74 24.54
N ASP A 453 4.74 -18.98 24.94
CA ASP A 453 5.57 -19.88 24.12
C ASP A 453 4.90 -20.19 22.78
N VAL A 454 3.57 -20.36 22.76
CA VAL A 454 2.80 -20.54 21.53
C VAL A 454 2.86 -19.30 20.64
N LEU A 455 2.77 -18.10 21.22
CA LEU A 455 2.91 -16.86 20.45
C LEU A 455 4.33 -16.64 19.91
N ASP A 456 5.34 -17.25 20.52
CA ASP A 456 6.74 -17.17 20.08
C ASP A 456 7.10 -18.23 19.01
N MET A 457 6.24 -19.23 18.79
CA MET A 457 6.41 -20.20 17.70
C MET A 457 6.34 -19.53 16.35
N THR A 458 7.15 -20.02 15.41
CA THR A 458 6.94 -19.70 13.99
C THR A 458 5.59 -20.23 13.53
N VAL A 459 5.01 -19.64 12.49
CA VAL A 459 3.75 -20.11 11.91
C VAL A 459 3.86 -21.58 11.48
N GLU A 460 5.00 -21.98 10.90
CA GLU A 460 5.28 -23.37 10.52
C GLU A 460 5.23 -24.32 11.73
N GLN A 461 5.94 -23.98 12.82
CA GLN A 461 5.93 -24.76 14.06
C GLN A 461 4.53 -24.83 14.68
N ALA A 462 3.80 -23.72 14.66
CA ALA A 462 2.46 -23.66 15.20
C ALA A 462 1.46 -24.47 14.37
N ALA A 463 1.60 -24.49 13.05
CA ALA A 463 0.76 -25.29 12.16
C ALA A 463 0.89 -26.79 12.50
N GLU A 464 2.12 -27.26 12.73
CA GLU A 464 2.39 -28.63 13.18
C GLU A 464 1.84 -28.88 14.59
N PHE A 465 2.10 -27.97 15.53
CA PHE A 465 1.68 -28.09 16.93
C PHE A 465 0.15 -28.22 17.10
N PHE A 466 -0.61 -27.50 16.25
CA PHE A 466 -2.07 -27.47 16.25
C PHE A 466 -2.74 -28.37 15.20
N THR A 467 -2.03 -29.33 14.61
CA THR A 467 -2.57 -30.26 13.59
C THR A 467 -3.92 -30.88 13.99
N ASN A 468 -4.09 -31.22 15.28
CA ASN A 468 -5.32 -31.84 15.80
C ASN A 468 -6.46 -30.85 16.13
N VAL A 469 -6.30 -29.56 15.82
CA VAL A 469 -7.31 -28.51 16.05
C VAL A 469 -7.64 -27.83 14.72
N PRO A 470 -8.59 -28.36 13.92
CA PRO A 470 -8.83 -27.91 12.55
C PRO A 470 -9.13 -26.42 12.40
N ALA A 471 -9.82 -25.82 13.38
CA ALA A 471 -10.15 -24.39 13.38
C ALA A 471 -8.91 -23.48 13.47
N ILE A 472 -7.81 -24.00 14.05
CA ILE A 472 -6.52 -23.32 14.16
C ILE A 472 -5.64 -23.70 12.97
N SER A 473 -5.42 -25.01 12.79
CA SER A 473 -4.51 -25.55 11.77
C SER A 473 -4.81 -25.00 10.37
N ARG A 474 -6.09 -24.97 9.95
CA ARG A 474 -6.47 -24.46 8.61
C ARG A 474 -5.99 -23.03 8.36
N LYS A 475 -6.08 -22.13 9.36
CA LYS A 475 -5.64 -20.73 9.22
C LYS A 475 -4.13 -20.63 9.18
N LEU A 476 -3.44 -21.45 9.95
CA LEU A 476 -1.97 -21.48 10.00
C LEU A 476 -1.39 -22.06 8.71
N THR A 477 -1.98 -23.13 8.16
CA THR A 477 -1.57 -23.71 6.87
C THR A 477 -1.64 -22.66 5.76
N THR A 478 -2.70 -21.86 5.71
CA THR A 478 -2.81 -20.78 4.72
C THR A 478 -1.70 -19.73 4.86
N LEU A 479 -1.29 -19.39 6.08
CA LEU A 479 -0.13 -18.49 6.30
C LEU A 479 1.18 -19.14 5.82
N VAL A 480 1.37 -20.45 6.03
CA VAL A 480 2.54 -21.18 5.50
C VAL A 480 2.54 -21.18 3.97
N GLU A 481 1.39 -21.46 3.35
CA GLU A 481 1.24 -21.52 1.89
C GLU A 481 1.60 -20.18 1.22
N VAL A 482 1.19 -19.04 1.80
CA VAL A 482 1.58 -17.71 1.28
C VAL A 482 3.05 -17.34 1.56
N GLY A 483 3.85 -18.24 2.13
CA GLY A 483 5.27 -18.06 2.37
C GLY A 483 5.62 -17.40 3.72
N LEU A 484 4.66 -17.27 4.64
CA LEU A 484 4.87 -16.65 5.96
C LEU A 484 5.13 -17.69 7.06
N GLY A 485 5.64 -18.87 6.72
CA GLY A 485 5.95 -19.92 7.71
C GLY A 485 6.99 -19.49 8.75
N TYR A 486 7.85 -18.54 8.40
CA TYR A 486 9.02 -18.13 9.19
C TYR A 486 8.74 -17.07 10.26
N ILE A 487 7.66 -16.30 10.14
CA ILE A 487 7.31 -15.27 11.14
C ILE A 487 6.74 -15.92 12.39
N THR A 488 6.84 -15.26 13.54
CA THR A 488 6.20 -15.75 14.77
C THR A 488 4.76 -15.26 14.91
N LEU A 489 3.92 -16.04 15.57
CA LEU A 489 2.48 -15.73 15.74
C LEU A 489 2.22 -14.43 16.49
N GLY A 490 3.09 -14.11 17.44
CA GLY A 490 3.04 -12.95 18.31
C GLY A 490 3.83 -11.75 17.80
N GLN A 491 4.56 -11.86 16.68
CA GLN A 491 5.40 -10.79 16.16
C GLN A 491 4.60 -9.48 15.99
N PRO A 492 5.06 -8.35 16.56
CA PRO A 492 4.37 -7.07 16.47
C PRO A 492 4.14 -6.61 15.03
N ALA A 493 2.93 -6.14 14.74
CA ALA A 493 2.55 -5.63 13.41
C ALA A 493 3.44 -4.51 12.89
N THR A 494 4.01 -3.71 13.79
CA THR A 494 4.89 -2.58 13.47
C THR A 494 6.26 -3.01 12.92
N THR A 495 6.58 -4.30 12.97
CA THR A 495 7.86 -4.84 12.48
C THR A 495 7.76 -5.53 11.13
N PHE A 496 6.55 -5.68 10.57
CA PHE A 496 6.38 -6.30 9.27
C PHE A 496 6.69 -5.31 8.14
N SER A 497 7.30 -5.85 7.10
CA SER A 497 7.37 -5.19 5.78
C SER A 497 5.97 -5.04 5.17
N GLY A 498 5.84 -4.16 4.17
CA GLY A 498 4.60 -3.99 3.40
C GLY A 498 4.13 -5.30 2.75
N GLY A 499 5.06 -6.05 2.13
CA GLY A 499 4.77 -7.35 1.52
C GLY A 499 4.37 -8.45 2.51
N GLU A 500 4.95 -8.48 3.72
CA GLU A 500 4.48 -9.37 4.79
C GLU A 500 3.06 -9.01 5.26
N ALA A 501 2.80 -7.72 5.50
CA ALA A 501 1.48 -7.24 5.90
C ALA A 501 0.42 -7.62 4.86
N GLN A 502 0.73 -7.44 3.58
CA GLN A 502 -0.14 -7.79 2.46
C GLN A 502 -0.40 -9.30 2.38
N ARG A 503 0.63 -10.14 2.54
CA ARG A 503 0.48 -11.60 2.55
C ARG A 503 -0.35 -12.10 3.74
N ILE A 504 -0.28 -11.45 4.90
CA ILE A 504 -1.16 -11.75 6.05
C ILE A 504 -2.62 -11.44 5.72
N LYS A 505 -2.90 -10.32 5.04
CA LYS A 505 -4.25 -9.96 4.57
C LYS A 505 -4.76 -10.99 3.56
N LEU A 506 -3.93 -11.36 2.59
CA LEU A 506 -4.25 -12.38 1.59
C LEU A 506 -4.57 -13.73 2.24
N ALA A 507 -3.74 -14.20 3.17
CA ALA A 507 -3.96 -15.44 3.90
C ALA A 507 -5.27 -15.42 4.70
N THR A 508 -5.64 -14.26 5.26
CA THR A 508 -6.89 -14.09 6.01
C THR A 508 -8.10 -14.32 5.09
N GLU A 509 -8.08 -13.81 3.87
CA GLU A 509 -9.17 -14.03 2.91
C GLU A 509 -9.18 -15.43 2.31
N LEU A 510 -8.01 -16.03 2.03
CA LEU A 510 -7.89 -17.42 1.56
C LEU A 510 -8.49 -18.43 2.57
N SER A 511 -8.46 -18.11 3.86
CA SER A 511 -9.06 -18.96 4.89
C SER A 511 -10.60 -18.97 4.86
N ARG A 512 -11.23 -18.01 4.16
CA ARG A 512 -12.69 -17.87 4.05
C ARG A 512 -13.25 -18.69 2.90
N ARG A 513 -14.54 -19.03 2.95
CA ARG A 513 -15.22 -19.71 1.84
C ARG A 513 -15.43 -18.74 0.69
N ALA A 514 -14.94 -19.08 -0.50
CA ALA A 514 -15.16 -18.31 -1.71
C ALA A 514 -16.64 -18.38 -2.13
N THR A 515 -17.18 -17.24 -2.58
CA THR A 515 -18.54 -17.15 -3.15
C THR A 515 -18.54 -17.24 -4.68
N GLY A 516 -17.36 -17.12 -5.31
CA GLY A 516 -17.21 -17.05 -6.77
C GLY A 516 -17.70 -15.73 -7.37
N LYS A 517 -18.01 -14.73 -6.53
CA LYS A 517 -18.46 -13.39 -6.93
C LYS A 517 -17.68 -12.29 -6.19
N THR A 518 -16.52 -12.62 -5.65
CA THR A 518 -15.63 -11.65 -5.00
C THR A 518 -14.64 -11.09 -6.01
N LEU A 519 -14.42 -9.78 -5.97
CA LEU A 519 -13.32 -9.10 -6.65
C LEU A 519 -12.18 -8.85 -5.66
N TYR A 520 -11.00 -9.35 -5.97
CA TYR A 520 -9.76 -9.04 -5.24
C TYR A 520 -9.00 -7.93 -5.97
N ILE A 521 -8.63 -6.88 -5.24
CA ILE A 521 -7.77 -5.80 -5.73
C ILE A 521 -6.45 -5.88 -4.96
N LEU A 522 -5.34 -6.06 -5.67
CA LEU A 522 -4.01 -6.15 -5.09
C LEU A 522 -3.13 -5.03 -5.64
N ASP A 523 -2.46 -4.31 -4.75
CA ASP A 523 -1.54 -3.23 -5.12
C ASP A 523 -0.09 -3.70 -4.93
N GLU A 524 0.63 -3.86 -6.04
CA GLU A 524 2.03 -4.32 -6.12
C GLU A 524 2.34 -5.50 -5.17
N PRO A 525 1.65 -6.65 -5.32
CA PRO A 525 1.79 -7.78 -4.41
C PRO A 525 3.15 -8.49 -4.49
N THR A 526 4.01 -8.14 -5.45
CA THR A 526 5.37 -8.67 -5.55
C THR A 526 6.46 -7.79 -4.96
N THR A 527 6.11 -6.64 -4.38
CA THR A 527 7.07 -5.81 -3.64
C THR A 527 7.78 -6.62 -2.56
N GLY A 528 9.11 -6.59 -2.57
CA GLY A 528 9.96 -7.34 -1.65
C GLY A 528 9.93 -8.85 -1.77
N LEU A 529 9.56 -9.37 -2.95
CA LEU A 529 9.57 -10.81 -3.21
C LEU A 529 10.64 -11.21 -4.22
N HIS A 530 11.45 -12.19 -3.83
CA HIS A 530 12.31 -12.92 -4.74
C HIS A 530 11.47 -13.72 -5.77
N SER A 531 12.00 -13.97 -6.98
CA SER A 531 11.27 -14.66 -8.07
C SER A 531 10.72 -16.04 -7.67
N ALA A 532 11.38 -16.74 -6.74
CA ALA A 532 10.86 -17.98 -6.18
C ALA A 532 9.56 -17.79 -5.37
N ASP A 533 9.44 -16.69 -4.64
CA ASP A 533 8.25 -16.36 -3.88
C ASP A 533 7.17 -15.73 -4.76
N VAL A 534 7.54 -14.96 -5.80
CA VAL A 534 6.61 -14.52 -6.85
C VAL A 534 5.93 -15.73 -7.51
N LYS A 535 6.68 -16.79 -7.81
CA LYS A 535 6.15 -18.05 -8.36
C LYS A 535 5.10 -18.69 -7.44
N ARG A 536 5.38 -18.74 -6.13
CA ARG A 536 4.45 -19.29 -5.12
C ARG A 536 3.20 -18.42 -5.00
N LEU A 537 3.38 -17.11 -4.94
CA LEU A 537 2.28 -16.16 -4.88
C LEU A 537 1.37 -16.28 -6.10
N LEU A 538 1.94 -16.32 -7.30
CA LEU A 538 1.17 -16.52 -8.54
C LEU A 538 0.34 -17.80 -8.49
N HIS A 539 0.89 -18.91 -7.99
CA HIS A 539 0.12 -20.15 -7.83
C HIS A 539 -1.14 -19.95 -6.99
N ILE A 540 -1.02 -19.21 -5.88
CA ILE A 540 -2.13 -18.89 -4.97
C ILE A 540 -3.15 -17.95 -5.63
N LEU A 541 -2.68 -16.89 -6.30
CA LEU A 541 -3.55 -15.93 -6.98
C LEU A 541 -4.34 -16.62 -8.11
N GLN A 542 -3.68 -17.50 -8.85
CA GLN A 542 -4.31 -18.30 -9.90
C GLN A 542 -5.35 -19.28 -9.33
N ALA A 543 -5.11 -19.87 -8.16
CA ALA A 543 -6.09 -20.72 -7.47
C ALA A 543 -7.35 -19.94 -7.03
N LEU A 544 -7.18 -18.69 -6.57
CA LEU A 544 -8.30 -17.80 -6.23
C LEU A 544 -9.18 -17.49 -7.43
N VAL A 545 -8.57 -17.16 -8.57
CA VAL A 545 -9.30 -16.89 -9.82
C VAL A 545 -9.97 -18.16 -10.34
N SER A 546 -9.29 -19.30 -10.25
CA SER A 546 -9.84 -20.60 -10.67
C SER A 546 -11.04 -21.05 -9.82
N SER A 547 -11.19 -20.50 -8.62
CA SER A 547 -12.38 -20.69 -7.76
C SER A 547 -13.58 -19.82 -8.18
N GLY A 548 -13.49 -19.12 -9.32
CA GLY A 548 -14.53 -18.27 -9.91
C GLY A 548 -14.47 -16.80 -9.52
N ASN A 549 -13.51 -16.40 -8.68
CA ASN A 549 -13.33 -15.01 -8.29
C ASN A 549 -12.67 -14.19 -9.39
N SER A 550 -12.79 -12.86 -9.29
CA SER A 550 -12.14 -11.92 -10.20
C SER A 550 -10.96 -11.26 -9.49
N MET A 551 -9.93 -10.90 -10.23
CA MET A 551 -8.76 -10.25 -9.65
C MET A 551 -8.29 -9.08 -10.52
N VAL A 552 -8.00 -7.96 -9.87
CA VAL A 552 -7.32 -6.80 -10.44
C VAL A 552 -6.03 -6.60 -9.67
N VAL A 553 -4.91 -6.57 -10.37
CA VAL A 553 -3.59 -6.40 -9.77
C VAL A 553 -2.90 -5.21 -10.40
N ILE A 554 -2.39 -4.27 -9.59
CA ILE A 554 -1.48 -3.24 -10.07
C ILE A 554 -0.07 -3.82 -10.00
N GLU A 555 0.63 -3.91 -11.13
CA GLU A 555 1.97 -4.48 -11.15
C GLU A 555 2.90 -3.87 -12.21
N HIS A 556 4.18 -3.92 -11.86
CA HIS A 556 5.31 -3.60 -12.71
C HIS A 556 6.15 -4.85 -13.02
N ASN A 557 6.04 -5.90 -12.21
CA ASN A 557 6.79 -7.13 -12.38
C ASN A 557 6.32 -7.91 -13.63
N LEU A 558 7.25 -8.09 -14.58
CA LEU A 558 6.97 -8.75 -15.86
C LEU A 558 6.53 -10.21 -15.70
N ASP A 559 6.98 -10.92 -14.66
CA ASP A 559 6.54 -12.29 -14.38
C ASP A 559 5.07 -12.36 -13.98
N VAL A 560 4.54 -11.32 -13.33
CA VAL A 560 3.10 -11.23 -13.03
C VAL A 560 2.32 -10.84 -14.27
N ILE A 561 2.79 -9.83 -15.01
CA ILE A 561 2.14 -9.32 -16.22
C ILE A 561 2.01 -10.45 -17.27
N LYS A 562 3.06 -11.23 -17.50
CA LYS A 562 3.02 -12.36 -18.47
C LYS A 562 2.07 -13.49 -18.06
N ASN A 563 1.76 -13.60 -16.77
CA ASN A 563 0.81 -14.57 -16.22
C ASN A 563 -0.64 -14.06 -16.13
N ALA A 564 -0.90 -12.80 -16.51
CA ALA A 564 -2.23 -12.22 -16.52
C ALA A 564 -3.10 -12.78 -17.65
N ASP A 565 -4.41 -12.88 -17.43
CA ASP A 565 -5.35 -13.22 -18.52
C ASP A 565 -5.69 -11.98 -19.35
N HIS A 566 -5.65 -10.80 -18.73
CA HIS A 566 -5.93 -9.51 -19.35
C HIS A 566 -5.00 -8.44 -18.76
N VAL A 567 -4.57 -7.49 -19.58
CA VAL A 567 -3.67 -6.41 -19.21
C VAL A 567 -4.27 -5.10 -19.69
N ILE A 568 -4.25 -4.10 -18.82
CA ILE A 568 -4.58 -2.71 -19.12
C ILE A 568 -3.31 -1.90 -18.92
N ASP A 569 -2.72 -1.41 -20.01
CA ASP A 569 -1.49 -0.62 -19.99
C ASP A 569 -1.81 0.88 -19.95
N MET A 570 -1.38 1.55 -18.88
CA MET A 570 -1.64 2.97 -18.61
C MET A 570 -0.43 3.83 -18.99
N GLY A 571 -0.66 4.93 -19.69
CA GLY A 571 0.43 5.82 -20.13
C GLY A 571 -0.05 6.93 -21.07
N PRO A 572 0.72 7.28 -22.12
CA PRO A 572 2.03 6.73 -22.50
C PRO A 572 3.16 7.14 -21.55
N GLU A 573 3.01 8.28 -20.86
CA GLU A 573 3.97 8.78 -19.87
C GLU A 573 3.33 8.92 -18.48
N GLY A 574 4.11 9.39 -17.50
CA GLY A 574 3.60 9.77 -16.19
C GLY A 574 3.06 11.22 -16.15
N GLY A 575 2.24 11.53 -15.13
CA GLY A 575 1.80 12.90 -14.85
C GLY A 575 0.86 13.45 -15.91
N HIS A 576 1.04 14.71 -16.31
CA HIS A 576 0.15 15.40 -17.25
C HIS A 576 0.09 14.76 -18.64
N ALA A 577 1.17 14.11 -19.07
CA ALA A 577 1.28 13.40 -20.34
C ALA A 577 0.74 11.94 -20.28
N GLY A 578 0.32 11.50 -19.09
CA GLY A 578 -0.30 10.19 -18.87
C GLY A 578 -1.83 10.25 -18.76
N GLY A 579 -2.39 9.22 -18.11
CA GLY A 579 -3.82 9.14 -17.82
C GLY A 579 -4.69 8.58 -18.95
N TYR A 580 -4.06 7.93 -19.94
CA TYR A 580 -4.71 7.21 -21.03
C TYR A 580 -4.49 5.71 -20.91
N VAL A 581 -5.41 4.92 -21.49
CA VAL A 581 -5.16 3.51 -21.80
C VAL A 581 -4.40 3.45 -23.13
N VAL A 582 -3.15 2.98 -23.08
CA VAL A 582 -2.28 2.86 -24.26
C VAL A 582 -2.62 1.58 -25.03
N ALA A 583 -2.86 0.50 -24.29
CA ALA A 583 -3.19 -0.80 -24.84
C ALA A 583 -4.04 -1.59 -23.84
N GLU A 584 -4.93 -2.42 -24.34
CA GLU A 584 -5.74 -3.34 -23.55
C GLU A 584 -5.83 -4.68 -24.28
N GLY A 585 -5.63 -5.79 -23.57
CA GLY A 585 -5.67 -7.12 -24.17
C GLY A 585 -4.97 -8.20 -23.37
N THR A 586 -4.77 -9.36 -23.98
CA THR A 586 -3.85 -10.39 -23.47
C THR A 586 -2.40 -9.88 -23.56
N PRO A 587 -1.46 -10.40 -22.74
CA PRO A 587 -0.02 -10.14 -22.90
C PRO A 587 0.48 -10.19 -24.35
N GLU A 588 0.05 -11.17 -25.14
CA GLU A 588 0.41 -11.33 -26.56
C GLU A 588 -0.16 -10.21 -27.45
N GLU A 589 -1.31 -9.65 -27.10
CA GLU A 589 -1.92 -8.50 -27.77
C GLU A 589 -1.16 -7.20 -27.40
N ILE A 590 -0.78 -7.03 -26.14
CA ILE A 590 -0.02 -5.86 -25.66
C ILE A 590 1.36 -5.76 -26.36
N VAL A 591 2.07 -6.87 -26.51
CA VAL A 591 3.39 -6.91 -27.19
C VAL A 591 3.34 -6.40 -28.64
N LYS A 592 2.18 -6.48 -29.31
CA LYS A 592 2.01 -6.00 -30.69
C LYS A 592 1.83 -4.47 -30.76
N VAL A 593 1.55 -3.80 -29.66
CA VAL A 593 1.30 -2.36 -29.61
C VAL A 593 2.62 -1.61 -29.45
N LYS A 594 3.08 -0.96 -30.53
CA LYS A 594 4.37 -0.23 -30.56
C LYS A 594 4.50 0.88 -29.52
N ASN A 595 3.39 1.51 -29.14
CA ASN A 595 3.39 2.62 -28.19
C ASN A 595 3.32 2.15 -26.73
N SER A 596 3.18 0.85 -26.48
CA SER A 596 3.16 0.27 -25.13
C SER A 596 4.59 0.02 -24.65
N PHE A 597 5.03 0.75 -23.63
CA PHE A 597 6.31 0.46 -22.97
C PHE A 597 6.27 -0.93 -22.33
N THR A 598 5.18 -1.30 -21.68
CA THR A 598 5.02 -2.64 -21.11
C THR A 598 5.15 -3.72 -22.20
N GLY A 599 4.52 -3.54 -23.36
CA GLY A 599 4.64 -4.47 -24.49
C GLY A 599 6.07 -4.60 -25.04
N HIS A 600 6.86 -3.53 -25.00
CA HIS A 600 8.26 -3.55 -25.42
C HIS A 600 9.11 -4.51 -24.56
N TYR A 601 9.02 -4.38 -23.23
CA TYR A 601 9.77 -5.21 -22.28
C TYR A 601 9.19 -6.63 -22.15
N LEU A 602 7.87 -6.78 -22.34
CA LEU A 602 7.20 -8.08 -22.27
C LEU A 602 7.51 -9.00 -23.46
N LYS A 603 7.96 -8.42 -24.58
CA LYS A 603 8.21 -9.14 -25.85
C LYS A 603 9.23 -10.28 -25.73
N GLU A 604 10.22 -10.14 -24.86
CA GLU A 604 11.26 -11.16 -24.70
C GLU A 604 10.80 -12.34 -23.83
N LEU A 605 9.65 -12.19 -23.17
CA LEU A 605 9.15 -13.14 -22.17
C LEU A 605 7.90 -13.93 -22.60
N VAL A 606 7.19 -13.50 -23.64
CA VAL A 606 5.87 -14.02 -24.07
C VAL A 606 5.89 -14.60 -25.48
#